data_AF-A0A246EHC7-F1
#
_entry.id   AF-A0A246EHC7-F1
#
_cell.length_a   1.000
_cell.length_b   1.000
_cell.length_c   1.000
_cell.angle_alpha   90.00
_cell.angle_beta   90.00
_cell.angle_gamma   90.00
#
_symmetry.space_group_name_H-M   'P 1'
#
loop_
_entity.id
_entity.type
_entity.pdbx_description
1 polymer ?
#
loop_
_entity_poly.entity_id
_entity_poly.type
_entity_poly.pdbx_seq_one_letter_code
_entity_poly.pdbx_strand_id
1 'polypeptide(L)'
;MLLDTIAAISTPRGEGGISIVRMSGQDSLNILEKIFRPKNKKVSELKNYSINYGHIIDNEHIVDEVLVSIMKAPNTYTREDIIEINCHGGYLVTEKVLEVVLKNGARIAEIGEFTKRAFLNGRIDLTQAEAVIDVIHGKTEKSLSLSLNQLRGDLRDKIATIKKSVLDLAAHINVVLDYPEEGIDDPVPENLVDNLKKASAEIKDLVSSYDKGKIIKDGIKTAIIGKPNVGKSSILNSLLREDRAIVTHIPGTTRDIIEEVININGIPLLLVDTAGIRNTDDIVENIGVEKSKELINSADLILYVIDTSREIDEEDYRIYDIINTDKVIGILNKIDIKKDIDLSKFPKIEKWIEISALSKIGIDNLENEIYKYIMNENVEDSSQKLVITNVRHKSALEKTNEALLNIIETIDMGLPMDLMAVDIKDALDSLSEVTGEISSEDLLDHIFSNFCVGK
;
A
#
# COMPACT_ATOMS: atom_id res chain seq x y z
N MET A 1 -26.08 3.71 -14.66
CA MET A 1 -25.85 3.34 -16.07
C MET A 1 -25.82 1.83 -16.14
N LEU A 2 -26.41 1.23 -17.18
CA LEU A 2 -26.17 -0.18 -17.49
C LEU A 2 -24.72 -0.29 -17.96
N LEU A 3 -23.84 -0.78 -17.08
CA LEU A 3 -22.44 -1.01 -17.42
C LEU A 3 -22.36 -2.19 -18.38
N ASP A 4 -21.44 -2.09 -19.35
CA ASP A 4 -21.10 -3.17 -20.27
C ASP A 4 -20.44 -4.35 -19.53
N THR A 5 -20.32 -5.50 -20.20
CA THR A 5 -19.58 -6.64 -19.63
C THR A 5 -18.10 -6.52 -19.97
N ILE A 6 -17.25 -6.56 -18.95
CA ILE A 6 -15.79 -6.49 -19.09
C ILE A 6 -15.14 -7.84 -18.90
N ALA A 7 -13.95 -8.02 -19.49
CA ALA A 7 -13.11 -9.18 -19.29
C ALA A 7 -11.62 -8.85 -19.25
N ALA A 8 -10.87 -9.63 -18.47
CA ALA A 8 -9.41 -9.52 -18.37
C ALA A 8 -8.79 -10.83 -17.87
N ILE A 9 -7.47 -10.94 -18.00
CA ILE A 9 -6.66 -11.97 -17.34
C ILE A 9 -6.40 -11.49 -15.90
N SER A 10 -6.84 -12.25 -14.90
CA SER A 10 -6.76 -11.89 -13.47
C SER A 10 -5.56 -12.54 -12.74
N THR A 11 -4.76 -13.34 -13.43
CA THR A 11 -3.50 -13.93 -12.94
C THR A 11 -2.28 -13.23 -13.53
N PRO A 12 -1.11 -13.27 -12.85
CA PRO A 12 0.13 -12.75 -13.43
C PRO A 12 0.40 -13.34 -14.82
N ARG A 13 0.87 -12.51 -15.75
CA ARG A 13 1.27 -12.98 -17.08
C ARG A 13 2.56 -13.80 -16.95
N GLY A 14 2.57 -14.98 -17.55
CA GLY A 14 3.73 -15.86 -17.53
C GLY A 14 3.34 -17.32 -17.75
N GLU A 15 4.30 -18.21 -17.52
CA GLU A 15 4.05 -19.65 -17.51
C GLU A 15 3.64 -20.08 -16.10
N GLY A 16 2.52 -20.80 -16.00
CA GLY A 16 2.01 -21.34 -14.76
C GLY A 16 1.10 -22.55 -14.99
N GLY A 17 0.72 -23.23 -13.92
CA GLY A 17 -0.23 -24.35 -14.02
C GLY A 17 -1.63 -23.90 -14.43
N ILE A 18 -2.05 -22.70 -14.00
CA ILE A 18 -3.40 -22.17 -14.19
C ILE A 18 -3.32 -20.68 -14.51
N SER A 19 -4.20 -20.22 -15.39
CA SER A 19 -4.47 -18.81 -15.65
C SER A 19 -5.99 -18.55 -15.61
N ILE A 20 -6.39 -17.38 -15.13
CA ILE A 20 -7.80 -17.03 -14.94
C ILE A 20 -8.17 -15.90 -15.90
N VAL A 21 -9.13 -16.16 -16.78
CA VAL A 21 -9.85 -15.12 -17.52
C VAL A 21 -11.15 -14.83 -16.78
N ARG A 22 -11.28 -13.62 -16.25
CA ARG A 22 -12.45 -13.16 -15.50
C ARG A 22 -13.31 -12.26 -16.38
N MET A 23 -14.62 -12.41 -16.29
CA MET A 23 -15.60 -11.48 -16.86
C MET A 23 -16.58 -11.01 -15.80
N SER A 24 -17.04 -9.77 -15.91
CA SER A 24 -18.04 -9.18 -15.01
C SER A 24 -18.99 -8.25 -15.74
N GLY A 25 -20.29 -8.37 -15.45
CA GLY A 25 -21.35 -7.56 -16.07
C GLY A 25 -22.56 -8.42 -16.45
N GLN A 26 -23.63 -7.78 -16.90
CA GLN A 26 -24.95 -8.41 -17.09
C GLN A 26 -24.98 -9.48 -18.20
N ASP A 27 -24.09 -9.38 -19.19
CA ASP A 27 -24.00 -10.35 -20.29
C ASP A 27 -23.02 -11.49 -20.01
N SER A 28 -22.39 -11.54 -18.84
CA SER A 28 -21.37 -12.56 -18.52
C SER A 28 -21.90 -14.00 -18.71
N LEU A 29 -23.14 -14.26 -18.27
CA LEU A 29 -23.79 -15.56 -18.47
C LEU A 29 -24.11 -15.82 -19.95
N ASN A 30 -24.63 -14.81 -20.67
CA ASN A 30 -24.95 -14.93 -22.10
C ASN A 30 -23.70 -15.23 -22.95
N ILE A 31 -22.58 -14.60 -22.61
CA ILE A 31 -21.29 -14.86 -23.26
C ILE A 31 -20.83 -16.28 -22.95
N LEU A 32 -20.92 -16.71 -21.68
CA LEU A 32 -20.55 -18.06 -21.27
C LEU A 32 -21.35 -19.14 -22.02
N GLU A 33 -22.66 -18.96 -22.19
CA GLU A 33 -23.52 -19.89 -22.94
C GLU A 33 -23.03 -20.13 -24.37
N LYS A 34 -22.49 -19.11 -25.03
CA LYS A 34 -21.98 -19.21 -26.40
C LYS A 34 -20.68 -20.01 -26.46
N ILE A 35 -19.76 -19.74 -25.55
CA ILE A 35 -18.35 -20.16 -25.66
C ILE A 35 -18.00 -21.42 -24.88
N PHE A 36 -18.79 -21.79 -23.86
CA PHE A 36 -18.49 -22.92 -22.99
C PHE A 36 -19.40 -24.12 -23.28
N ARG A 37 -18.81 -25.31 -23.30
CA ARG A 37 -19.53 -26.59 -23.34
C ARG A 37 -19.23 -27.40 -22.09
N PRO A 38 -20.17 -27.43 -21.11
CA PRO A 38 -20.03 -28.28 -19.93
C PRO A 38 -20.10 -29.75 -20.33
N LYS A 39 -19.37 -30.63 -19.64
CA LYS A 39 -19.35 -32.07 -19.97
C LYS A 39 -20.73 -32.74 -19.89
N ASN A 40 -21.51 -32.41 -18.86
CA ASN A 40 -22.70 -33.19 -18.47
C ASN A 40 -23.99 -32.36 -18.34
N LYS A 41 -23.95 -31.05 -18.61
CA LYS A 41 -25.06 -30.12 -18.30
C LYS A 41 -25.16 -29.01 -19.33
N LYS A 42 -26.29 -28.30 -19.34
CA LYS A 42 -26.38 -26.99 -20.01
C LYS A 42 -25.88 -25.89 -19.10
N VAL A 43 -25.40 -24.78 -19.67
CA VAL A 43 -24.93 -23.62 -18.91
C VAL A 43 -26.04 -23.02 -18.02
N SER A 44 -27.28 -23.01 -18.50
CA SER A 44 -28.46 -22.57 -17.75
C SER A 44 -28.77 -23.41 -16.49
N GLU A 45 -28.25 -24.64 -16.41
CA GLU A 45 -28.45 -25.57 -15.29
C GLU A 45 -27.30 -25.50 -14.25
N LEU A 46 -26.28 -24.70 -14.51
CA LEU A 46 -25.13 -24.57 -13.62
C LEU A 46 -25.50 -23.74 -12.39
N LYS A 47 -25.03 -24.18 -11.22
CA LYS A 47 -25.40 -23.58 -9.93
C LYS A 47 -24.53 -22.34 -9.66
N ASN A 48 -25.09 -21.38 -8.93
CA ASN A 48 -24.31 -20.27 -8.37
C ASN A 48 -23.25 -20.81 -7.38
N TYR A 49 -22.06 -20.22 -7.35
CA TYR A 49 -20.88 -20.68 -6.60
C TYR A 49 -20.53 -22.14 -6.83
N SER A 50 -20.56 -22.58 -8.08
CA SER A 50 -20.12 -23.93 -8.48
C SER A 50 -18.97 -23.88 -9.47
N ILE A 51 -18.12 -24.90 -9.41
CA ILE A 51 -17.04 -25.13 -10.37
C ILE A 51 -17.51 -26.20 -11.36
N ASN A 52 -17.39 -25.90 -12.65
CA ASN A 52 -17.93 -26.73 -13.72
C ASN A 52 -16.85 -27.04 -14.75
N TYR A 53 -16.64 -28.32 -14.99
CA TYR A 53 -15.67 -28.81 -15.97
C TYR A 53 -16.27 -28.84 -17.38
N GLY A 54 -15.48 -28.43 -18.37
CA GLY A 54 -15.85 -28.48 -19.78
C GLY A 54 -14.77 -27.89 -20.68
N HIS A 55 -15.18 -27.41 -21.85
CA HIS A 55 -14.26 -26.88 -22.86
C HIS A 55 -14.71 -25.48 -23.31
N ILE A 56 -13.75 -24.59 -23.54
CA ILE A 56 -13.97 -23.35 -24.30
C ILE A 56 -13.86 -23.68 -25.78
N ILE A 57 -14.81 -23.19 -26.58
CA ILE A 57 -14.93 -23.47 -28.00
C ILE A 57 -14.98 -22.15 -28.80
N ASP A 58 -14.25 -22.09 -29.89
CA ASP A 58 -14.33 -21.06 -30.94
C ASP A 58 -14.64 -21.73 -32.28
N ASN A 59 -15.79 -21.43 -32.90
CA ASN A 59 -16.20 -21.96 -34.21
C ASN A 59 -15.96 -23.48 -34.38
N GLU A 60 -16.47 -24.28 -33.44
CA GLU A 60 -16.33 -25.75 -33.35
C GLU A 60 -14.95 -26.30 -32.95
N HIS A 61 -13.92 -25.45 -32.82
CA HIS A 61 -12.61 -25.86 -32.33
C HIS A 61 -12.50 -25.69 -30.82
N ILE A 62 -12.00 -26.73 -30.14
CA ILE A 62 -11.66 -26.64 -28.72
C ILE A 62 -10.44 -25.73 -28.58
N VAL A 63 -10.60 -24.66 -27.81
CA VAL A 63 -9.52 -23.73 -27.46
C VAL A 63 -8.75 -24.25 -26.27
N ASP A 64 -9.47 -24.65 -25.22
CA ASP A 64 -8.89 -25.25 -24.03
C ASP A 64 -9.90 -26.09 -23.23
N GLU A 65 -9.39 -27.00 -22.42
CA GLU A 65 -10.10 -27.73 -21.37
C GLU A 65 -10.02 -26.91 -20.07
N VAL A 66 -11.16 -26.55 -19.48
CA VAL A 66 -11.23 -25.53 -18.42
C VAL A 66 -12.12 -25.92 -17.25
N LEU A 67 -11.92 -25.23 -16.13
CA LEU A 67 -12.88 -25.16 -15.03
C LEU A 67 -13.52 -23.77 -14.98
N VAL A 68 -14.84 -23.71 -15.02
CA VAL A 68 -15.60 -22.45 -14.98
C VAL A 68 -16.32 -22.29 -13.64
N SER A 69 -16.05 -21.18 -12.96
CA SER A 69 -16.76 -20.74 -11.76
C SER A 69 -17.83 -19.71 -12.13
N ILE A 70 -19.05 -19.90 -11.61
CA ILE A 70 -20.17 -18.98 -11.84
C ILE A 70 -20.58 -18.33 -10.52
N MET A 71 -20.58 -17.00 -10.49
CA MET A 71 -20.97 -16.20 -9.34
C MET A 71 -22.00 -15.16 -9.79
N LYS A 72 -23.23 -15.24 -9.27
CA LYS A 72 -24.32 -14.32 -9.63
C LYS A 72 -24.42 -13.16 -8.64
N ALA A 73 -24.78 -11.98 -9.14
CA ALA A 73 -25.10 -10.80 -8.36
C ALA A 73 -26.15 -11.10 -7.26
N PRO A 74 -26.15 -10.33 -6.15
CA PRO A 74 -25.24 -9.24 -5.81
C PRO A 74 -24.00 -9.69 -5.02
N ASN A 75 -23.86 -10.97 -4.69
CA ASN A 75 -22.87 -11.45 -3.72
C ASN A 75 -21.45 -11.64 -4.32
N THR A 76 -21.12 -10.94 -5.38
CA THR A 76 -19.86 -11.08 -6.14
C THR A 76 -18.91 -9.92 -5.87
N TYR A 77 -17.65 -10.04 -6.30
CA TYR A 77 -16.64 -8.99 -6.10
C TYR A 77 -17.07 -7.63 -6.62
N THR A 78 -17.69 -7.55 -7.80
CA THR A 78 -18.19 -6.29 -8.38
C THR A 78 -19.64 -6.01 -8.02
N ARG A 79 -20.33 -6.91 -7.31
CA ARG A 79 -21.81 -6.97 -7.18
C ARG A 79 -22.58 -7.21 -8.49
N GLU A 80 -21.89 -7.48 -9.59
CA GLU A 80 -22.47 -7.90 -10.87
C GLU A 80 -22.31 -9.41 -11.06
N ASP A 81 -22.91 -10.00 -12.09
CA ASP A 81 -22.58 -11.38 -12.44
C ASP A 81 -21.08 -11.48 -12.80
N ILE A 82 -20.39 -12.49 -12.28
CA ILE A 82 -18.98 -12.80 -12.54
C ILE A 82 -18.85 -14.24 -13.01
N ILE A 83 -18.06 -14.44 -14.05
CA ILE A 83 -17.58 -15.75 -14.48
C ILE A 83 -16.06 -15.76 -14.46
N GLU A 84 -15.48 -16.83 -13.90
CA GLU A 84 -14.04 -17.06 -13.94
C GLU A 84 -13.76 -18.34 -14.71
N ILE A 85 -12.98 -18.23 -15.79
CA ILE A 85 -12.54 -19.33 -16.64
C ILE A 85 -11.10 -19.66 -16.25
N ASN A 86 -10.92 -20.80 -15.57
CA ASN A 86 -9.62 -21.32 -15.18
C ASN A 86 -9.10 -22.22 -16.30
N CYS A 87 -8.18 -21.68 -17.08
CA CYS A 87 -7.54 -22.33 -18.23
C CYS A 87 -6.09 -22.70 -17.91
N HIS A 88 -5.44 -23.45 -18.79
CA HIS A 88 -4.02 -23.75 -18.65
C HIS A 88 -3.19 -22.46 -18.66
N GLY A 89 -2.18 -22.36 -17.80
CA GLY A 89 -1.41 -21.14 -17.59
C GLY A 89 -0.33 -20.85 -18.65
N GLY A 90 -0.60 -21.15 -19.92
CA GLY A 90 0.28 -20.77 -21.03
C GLY A 90 -0.12 -19.41 -21.61
N TYR A 91 0.88 -18.61 -22.02
CA TYR A 91 0.68 -17.28 -22.60
C TYR A 91 -0.36 -17.29 -23.75
N LEU A 92 -0.11 -18.12 -24.76
CA LEU A 92 -0.94 -18.19 -25.97
C LEU A 92 -2.36 -18.71 -25.69
N VAL A 93 -2.50 -19.74 -24.85
CA VAL A 93 -3.83 -20.32 -24.57
C VAL A 93 -4.69 -19.36 -23.76
N THR A 94 -4.09 -18.64 -22.81
CA THR A 94 -4.78 -17.61 -22.04
C THR A 94 -5.26 -16.47 -22.94
N GLU A 95 -4.40 -15.97 -23.82
CA GLU A 95 -4.78 -14.92 -24.79
C GLU A 95 -5.92 -15.38 -25.71
N LYS A 96 -5.87 -16.62 -26.21
CA LYS A 96 -6.96 -17.17 -27.03
C LYS A 96 -8.28 -17.27 -26.27
N VAL A 97 -8.27 -17.70 -25.02
CA VAL A 97 -9.50 -17.73 -24.20
C VAL A 97 -10.06 -16.31 -24.02
N LEU A 98 -9.20 -15.32 -23.74
CA LEU A 98 -9.62 -13.92 -23.67
C LEU A 98 -10.19 -13.42 -25.00
N GLU A 99 -9.54 -13.68 -26.13
CA GLU A 99 -10.03 -13.30 -27.46
C GLU A 99 -11.43 -13.86 -27.74
N VAL A 100 -11.68 -15.12 -27.37
CA VAL A 100 -13.00 -15.75 -27.52
C VAL A 100 -14.06 -15.03 -26.69
N VAL A 101 -13.72 -14.64 -25.46
CA VAL A 101 -14.61 -13.85 -24.60
C VAL A 101 -14.92 -12.49 -25.23
N LEU A 102 -13.90 -11.78 -25.73
CA LEU A 102 -14.06 -10.47 -26.35
C LEU A 102 -14.91 -10.52 -27.64
N LYS A 103 -14.63 -11.49 -28.52
CA LYS A 103 -15.40 -11.73 -29.76
C LYS A 103 -16.90 -11.95 -29.51
N ASN A 104 -17.27 -12.42 -28.31
CA ASN A 104 -18.65 -12.78 -27.98
C ASN A 104 -19.42 -11.71 -27.20
N GLY A 105 -18.83 -10.54 -26.97
CA GLY A 105 -19.54 -9.34 -26.48
C GLY A 105 -18.93 -8.66 -25.25
N ALA A 106 -17.83 -9.17 -24.70
CA ALA A 106 -17.12 -8.48 -23.63
C ALA A 106 -16.18 -7.40 -24.18
N ARG A 107 -16.01 -6.31 -23.44
CA ARG A 107 -14.93 -5.34 -23.65
C ARG A 107 -13.71 -5.71 -22.80
N ILE A 108 -12.51 -5.35 -23.23
CA ILE A 108 -11.32 -5.44 -22.38
C ILE A 108 -11.48 -4.51 -21.17
N ALA A 109 -11.27 -5.02 -19.95
CA ALA A 109 -11.33 -4.19 -18.75
C ALA A 109 -10.21 -3.15 -18.73
N GLU A 110 -10.52 -1.96 -18.23
CA GLU A 110 -9.53 -0.94 -17.89
C GLU A 110 -8.75 -1.34 -16.61
N ILE A 111 -7.66 -0.62 -16.35
CA ILE A 111 -6.84 -0.82 -15.14
C ILE A 111 -7.70 -0.54 -13.90
N GLY A 112 -7.72 -1.49 -12.95
CA GLY A 112 -8.51 -1.35 -11.71
C GLY A 112 -10.03 -1.38 -11.89
N GLU A 113 -10.56 -1.61 -13.10
CA GLU A 113 -11.99 -1.45 -13.38
C GLU A 113 -12.87 -2.39 -12.54
N PHE A 114 -12.41 -3.62 -12.27
CA PHE A 114 -13.14 -4.54 -11.38
C PHE A 114 -13.29 -3.97 -9.97
N THR A 115 -12.21 -3.40 -9.41
CA THR A 115 -12.25 -2.78 -8.09
C THR A 115 -13.07 -1.48 -8.12
N LYS A 116 -12.95 -0.66 -9.18
CA LYS A 116 -13.77 0.54 -9.41
C LYS A 116 -15.26 0.20 -9.41
N ARG A 117 -15.67 -0.88 -10.09
CA ARG A 117 -17.08 -1.34 -10.08
C ARG A 117 -17.53 -1.84 -8.72
N ALA A 118 -16.67 -2.53 -7.97
CA ALA A 118 -16.98 -2.93 -6.59
C ALA A 118 -17.26 -1.73 -5.69
N PHE A 119 -16.47 -0.65 -5.84
CA PHE A 119 -16.68 0.62 -5.15
C PHE A 119 -17.98 1.31 -5.60
N LEU A 120 -18.18 1.50 -6.90
CA LEU A 120 -19.39 2.17 -7.46
C LEU A 120 -20.68 1.45 -7.09
N ASN A 121 -20.65 0.12 -6.97
CA ASN A 121 -21.80 -0.67 -6.55
C ASN A 121 -21.95 -0.73 -5.01
N GLY A 122 -21.11 -0.03 -4.24
CA GLY A 122 -21.19 0.10 -2.79
C GLY A 122 -20.78 -1.14 -2.00
N ARG A 123 -19.98 -2.04 -2.59
CA ARG A 123 -19.45 -3.23 -1.89
C ARG A 123 -18.33 -2.86 -0.93
N ILE A 124 -17.48 -1.94 -1.37
CA ILE A 124 -16.30 -1.46 -0.68
C ILE A 124 -16.32 0.07 -0.74
N ASP A 125 -15.74 0.74 0.25
CA ASP A 125 -15.46 2.18 0.19
C ASP A 125 -14.07 2.43 -0.42
N LEU A 126 -13.67 3.69 -0.58
CA LEU A 126 -12.39 4.04 -1.19
C LEU A 126 -11.20 3.60 -0.32
N THR A 127 -11.34 3.63 1.01
CA THR A 127 -10.29 3.15 1.91
C THR A 127 -10.05 1.65 1.76
N GLN A 128 -11.10 0.85 1.60
CA GLN A 128 -11.01 -0.58 1.32
C GLN A 128 -10.47 -0.86 -0.09
N ALA A 129 -10.82 -0.05 -1.09
CA ALA A 129 -10.28 -0.18 -2.44
C ALA A 129 -8.75 0.01 -2.45
N GLU A 130 -8.24 1.07 -1.81
CA GLU A 130 -6.79 1.29 -1.65
C GLU A 130 -6.10 0.11 -0.94
N ALA A 131 -6.75 -0.45 0.08
CA ALA A 131 -6.23 -1.60 0.81
C ALA A 131 -6.10 -2.87 -0.04
N VAL A 132 -6.91 -3.04 -1.10
CA VAL A 132 -6.77 -4.17 -2.04
C VAL A 132 -5.41 -4.13 -2.73
N ILE A 133 -4.96 -2.96 -3.18
CA ILE A 133 -3.63 -2.79 -3.80
C ILE A 133 -2.55 -3.12 -2.76
N ASP A 134 -2.70 -2.58 -1.56
CA ASP A 134 -1.69 -2.70 -0.52
C ASP A 134 -1.52 -4.17 -0.07
N VAL A 135 -2.60 -4.96 -0.05
CA VAL A 135 -2.52 -6.42 0.18
C VAL A 135 -1.75 -7.14 -0.92
N ILE A 136 -1.93 -6.73 -2.18
CA ILE A 136 -1.24 -7.35 -3.33
C ILE A 136 0.25 -7.01 -3.32
N HIS A 137 0.60 -5.79 -2.93
CA HIS A 137 1.98 -5.29 -2.90
C HIS A 137 2.68 -5.46 -1.54
N GLY A 138 2.00 -5.97 -0.52
CA GLY A 138 2.52 -6.10 0.83
C GLY A 138 3.88 -6.82 0.87
N LYS A 139 4.89 -6.14 1.42
CA LYS A 139 6.29 -6.60 1.43
C LYS A 139 6.67 -7.33 2.72
N THR A 140 5.98 -7.04 3.82
CA THR A 140 6.22 -7.63 5.16
C THR A 140 4.92 -8.06 5.81
N GLU A 141 4.98 -8.97 6.79
CA GLU A 141 3.79 -9.40 7.56
C GLU A 141 3.09 -8.22 8.24
N LYS A 142 3.86 -7.26 8.76
CA LYS A 142 3.31 -6.05 9.41
C LYS A 142 2.56 -5.17 8.40
N SER A 143 3.14 -4.93 7.22
CA SER A 143 2.46 -4.18 6.14
C SER A 143 1.17 -4.88 5.71
N LEU A 144 1.21 -6.20 5.52
CA LEU A 144 0.05 -6.99 5.12
C LEU A 144 -1.05 -6.97 6.18
N SER A 145 -0.69 -7.11 7.46
CA SER A 145 -1.64 -7.05 8.56
C SER A 145 -2.38 -5.70 8.63
N LEU A 146 -1.66 -4.60 8.39
CA LEU A 146 -2.24 -3.26 8.34
C LEU A 146 -3.24 -3.12 7.19
N SER A 147 -2.88 -3.56 5.99
CA SER A 147 -3.77 -3.55 4.81
C SER A 147 -4.99 -4.45 5.01
N LEU A 148 -4.85 -5.61 5.66
CA LEU A 148 -5.97 -6.50 5.96
C LEU A 148 -6.97 -5.88 6.95
N ASN A 149 -6.50 -5.17 7.99
CA ASN A 149 -7.36 -4.44 8.91
C ASN A 149 -8.13 -3.32 8.19
N GLN A 150 -7.46 -2.57 7.31
CA GLN A 150 -8.11 -1.56 6.49
C GLN A 150 -9.14 -2.18 5.53
N LEU A 151 -8.80 -3.30 4.89
CA LEU A 151 -9.70 -4.04 4.00
C LEU A 151 -10.94 -4.59 4.74
N ARG A 152 -10.80 -4.95 6.01
CA ARG A 152 -11.93 -5.35 6.88
C ARG A 152 -12.91 -4.18 7.12
N GLY A 153 -12.44 -2.94 7.02
CA GLY A 153 -13.25 -1.73 7.18
C GLY A 153 -13.01 -0.98 8.48
N ASP A 154 -11.95 -1.29 9.23
CA ASP A 154 -11.71 -0.70 10.54
C ASP A 154 -11.59 0.85 10.46
N LEU A 155 -10.94 1.37 9.41
CA LEU A 155 -10.83 2.82 9.18
C LEU A 155 -12.20 3.41 8.81
N ARG A 156 -12.94 2.78 7.90
CA ARG A 156 -14.29 3.21 7.51
C ARG A 156 -15.21 3.34 8.72
N ASP A 157 -15.21 2.34 9.61
CA ASP A 157 -16.07 2.32 10.79
C ASP A 157 -15.67 3.42 11.80
N LYS A 158 -14.36 3.72 11.90
CA LYS A 158 -13.86 4.85 12.69
C LYS A 158 -14.30 6.20 12.13
N ILE A 159 -14.18 6.39 10.82
CA ILE A 159 -14.63 7.60 10.11
C ILE A 159 -16.15 7.78 10.26
N ALA A 160 -16.92 6.70 10.13
CA ALA A 160 -18.37 6.73 10.32
C ALA A 160 -18.77 7.16 11.74
N THR A 161 -18.01 6.74 12.76
CA THR A 161 -18.23 7.15 14.16
C THR A 161 -17.99 8.64 14.34
N ILE A 162 -16.89 9.17 13.80
CA ILE A 162 -16.56 10.60 13.83
C ILE A 162 -17.61 11.42 13.07
N LYS A 163 -17.97 10.98 11.87
CA LYS A 163 -18.99 11.62 11.02
C LYS A 163 -20.34 11.69 11.71
N LYS A 164 -20.72 10.65 12.47
CA LYS A 164 -21.95 10.67 13.28
C LYS A 164 -21.93 11.80 14.32
N SER A 165 -20.82 12.03 15.01
CA SER A 165 -20.73 13.13 15.99
C SER A 165 -20.95 14.51 15.35
N VAL A 166 -20.45 14.71 14.13
CA VAL A 166 -20.66 15.96 13.38
C VAL A 166 -22.11 16.06 12.87
N LEU A 167 -22.70 14.97 12.40
CA LEU A 167 -24.09 14.93 11.96
C LEU A 167 -25.07 15.20 13.11
N ASP A 168 -24.81 14.65 14.30
CA ASP A 168 -25.65 14.87 15.48
C ASP A 168 -25.63 16.37 15.89
N LEU A 169 -24.48 17.04 15.79
CA LEU A 169 -24.38 18.49 15.97
C LEU A 169 -25.15 19.25 14.88
N ALA A 170 -24.96 18.88 13.62
CA ALA A 170 -25.62 19.52 12.48
C ALA A 170 -27.15 19.43 12.60
N ALA A 171 -27.67 18.27 13.03
CA ALA A 171 -29.09 18.07 13.26
C ALA A 171 -29.62 18.97 14.38
N HIS A 172 -28.88 19.11 15.49
CA HIS A 172 -29.26 20.01 16.57
C HIS A 172 -29.32 21.47 16.12
N ILE A 173 -28.28 21.95 15.43
CA ILE A 173 -28.23 23.34 14.94
C ILE A 173 -29.35 23.63 13.95
N ASN A 174 -29.64 22.72 13.01
CA ASN A 174 -30.74 22.91 12.06
C ASN A 174 -32.09 23.06 12.78
N VAL A 175 -32.34 22.26 13.83
CA VAL A 175 -33.57 22.34 14.62
C VAL A 175 -33.67 23.67 15.37
N VAL A 176 -32.57 24.16 15.95
CA VAL A 176 -32.53 25.47 16.63
C VAL A 176 -32.77 26.62 15.64
N LEU A 177 -32.20 26.55 14.44
CA LEU A 177 -32.33 27.58 13.41
C LEU A 177 -33.72 27.60 12.75
N ASP A 178 -34.33 26.43 12.51
CA ASP A 178 -35.65 26.32 11.88
C ASP A 178 -36.80 26.66 12.84
N TYR A 179 -36.62 26.45 14.15
CA TYR A 179 -37.66 26.60 15.17
C TYR A 179 -37.23 27.45 16.38
N PRO A 180 -36.80 28.71 16.20
CA PRO A 180 -36.33 29.56 17.29
C PRO A 180 -37.41 29.87 18.35
N GLU A 181 -38.69 29.74 17.99
CA GLU A 181 -39.83 30.00 18.90
C GLU A 181 -40.18 28.81 19.81
N GLU A 182 -39.64 27.60 19.55
CA GLU A 182 -39.98 26.39 20.31
C GLU A 182 -39.20 26.23 21.63
N GLY A 183 -38.29 27.16 21.95
CA GLY A 183 -37.56 27.16 23.23
C GLY A 183 -36.60 25.97 23.37
N ILE A 184 -36.08 25.46 22.25
CA ILE A 184 -34.99 24.48 22.23
C ILE A 184 -33.75 25.12 22.87
N ASP A 185 -33.10 24.38 23.77
CA ASP A 185 -31.98 24.89 24.59
C ASP A 185 -30.84 25.47 23.72
N ASP A 186 -30.63 26.77 23.87
CA ASP A 186 -29.38 27.49 23.64
C ASP A 186 -28.72 27.62 25.02
N PRO A 187 -27.62 26.90 25.33
CA PRO A 187 -26.52 26.52 24.43
C PRO A 187 -26.54 25.07 23.91
N VAL A 188 -25.63 24.78 22.97
CA VAL A 188 -25.34 23.42 22.47
C VAL A 188 -25.14 22.45 23.66
N PRO A 189 -25.82 21.30 23.69
CA PRO A 189 -25.69 20.31 24.76
C PRO A 189 -24.23 19.88 25.01
N GLU A 190 -23.81 19.86 26.29
CA GLU A 190 -22.44 19.52 26.68
C GLU A 190 -21.98 18.15 26.15
N ASN A 191 -22.90 17.17 26.08
CA ASN A 191 -22.59 15.85 25.54
C ASN A 191 -22.22 15.87 24.05
N LEU A 192 -22.76 16.79 23.25
CA LEU A 192 -22.37 16.95 21.85
C LEU A 192 -20.98 17.58 21.76
N VAL A 193 -20.69 18.60 22.56
CA VAL A 193 -19.37 19.24 22.65
C VAL A 193 -18.30 18.22 23.06
N ASP A 194 -18.58 17.38 24.06
CA ASP A 194 -17.68 16.31 24.49
C ASP A 194 -17.42 15.28 23.39
N ASN A 195 -18.43 14.96 22.60
CA ASN A 195 -18.28 14.04 21.46
C ASN A 195 -17.37 14.64 20.38
N LEU A 196 -17.48 15.94 20.08
CA LEU A 196 -16.60 16.63 19.13
C LEU A 196 -15.16 16.69 19.64
N LYS A 197 -14.95 16.98 20.93
CA LYS A 197 -13.63 16.98 21.57
C LYS A 197 -12.97 15.60 21.49
N LYS A 198 -13.75 14.53 21.74
CA LYS A 198 -13.29 13.15 21.54
C LYS A 198 -12.95 12.85 20.08
N ALA A 199 -13.82 13.24 19.15
CA ALA A 199 -13.58 13.05 17.71
C ALA A 199 -12.30 13.75 17.25
N SER A 200 -12.06 14.99 17.68
CA SER A 200 -10.82 15.74 17.40
C SER A 200 -9.59 15.04 17.97
N ALA A 201 -9.64 14.54 19.20
CA ALA A 201 -8.54 13.77 19.80
C ALA A 201 -8.25 12.47 19.01
N GLU A 202 -9.29 11.75 18.59
CA GLU A 202 -9.14 10.54 17.78
C GLU A 202 -8.54 10.83 16.40
N ILE A 203 -8.97 11.93 15.75
CA ILE A 203 -8.39 12.37 14.48
C ILE A 203 -6.91 12.71 14.65
N LYS A 204 -6.55 13.42 15.72
CA LYS A 204 -5.15 13.78 16.02
C LYS A 204 -4.29 12.52 16.21
N ASP A 205 -4.79 11.52 16.91
CA ASP A 205 -4.14 10.21 17.04
C ASP A 205 -3.92 9.56 15.66
N LEU A 206 -4.95 9.53 14.81
CA LEU A 206 -4.84 9.00 13.44
C LEU A 206 -3.80 9.76 12.60
N VAL A 207 -3.86 11.09 12.58
CA VAL A 207 -2.92 11.94 11.83
C VAL A 207 -1.48 11.71 12.30
N SER A 208 -1.26 11.62 13.61
CA SER A 208 0.08 11.35 14.18
C SER A 208 0.63 9.97 13.82
N SER A 209 -0.25 9.01 13.51
CA SER A 209 0.15 7.65 13.12
C SER A 209 0.68 7.56 11.68
N TYR A 210 0.41 8.57 10.83
CA TYR A 210 0.68 8.50 9.40
C TYR A 210 2.14 8.22 9.04
N ASP A 211 3.08 8.94 9.64
CA ASP A 211 4.49 8.82 9.25
C ASP A 211 5.02 7.40 9.54
N LYS A 212 4.59 6.82 10.66
CA LYS A 212 4.86 5.42 11.02
C LYS A 212 4.14 4.45 10.09
N GLY A 213 2.86 4.69 9.78
CA GLY A 213 2.08 3.87 8.86
C GLY A 213 2.66 3.82 7.45
N LYS A 214 3.10 4.98 6.95
CA LYS A 214 3.79 5.11 5.66
C LYS A 214 5.07 4.29 5.63
N ILE A 215 5.91 4.38 6.67
CA ILE A 215 7.14 3.58 6.79
C ILE A 215 6.85 2.09 6.79
N ILE A 216 5.83 1.65 7.53
CA ILE A 216 5.44 0.22 7.59
C ILE A 216 4.95 -0.27 6.22
N LYS A 217 4.17 0.55 5.50
CA LYS A 217 3.60 0.21 4.20
C LYS A 217 4.63 0.27 3.07
N ASP A 218 5.22 1.44 2.85
CA ASP A 218 6.05 1.72 1.69
C ASP A 218 7.49 1.24 1.90
N GLY A 219 7.94 1.20 3.15
CA GLY A 219 9.31 0.92 3.53
C GLY A 219 10.19 2.15 3.55
N ILE A 220 11.50 1.91 3.67
CA ILE A 220 12.53 2.95 3.76
C ILE A 220 13.60 2.69 2.71
N LYS A 221 13.82 3.68 1.85
CA LYS A 221 14.88 3.60 0.85
C LYS A 221 16.22 3.65 1.55
N THR A 222 16.99 2.58 1.43
CA THR A 222 18.27 2.41 2.11
C THR A 222 19.39 2.32 1.09
N ALA A 223 20.40 3.19 1.22
CA ALA A 223 21.63 3.10 0.44
C ALA A 223 22.76 2.53 1.30
N ILE A 224 23.48 1.53 0.75
CA ILE A 224 24.70 1.01 1.36
C ILE A 224 25.89 1.60 0.61
N ILE A 225 26.62 2.50 1.28
CA ILE A 225 27.74 3.24 0.68
C ILE A 225 29.04 2.92 1.40
N GLY A 226 30.14 3.07 0.69
CA GLY A 226 31.48 2.77 1.18
C GLY A 226 32.37 2.32 0.04
N LYS A 227 33.67 2.24 0.29
CA LYS A 227 34.66 1.87 -0.71
C LYS A 227 34.40 0.51 -1.38
N PRO A 228 35.02 0.26 -2.54
CA PRO A 228 35.17 -1.10 -3.06
C PRO A 228 35.71 -2.06 -1.99
N ASN A 229 35.22 -3.30 -1.99
CA ASN A 229 35.66 -4.38 -1.10
C ASN A 229 35.53 -4.16 0.44
N VAL A 230 34.80 -3.14 0.90
CA VAL A 230 34.48 -2.97 2.35
C VAL A 230 33.52 -4.03 2.89
N GLY A 231 32.94 -4.86 2.02
CA GLY A 231 32.00 -5.92 2.37
C GLY A 231 30.53 -5.55 2.29
N LYS A 232 30.15 -4.55 1.46
CA LYS A 232 28.75 -4.20 1.18
C LYS A 232 27.91 -5.41 0.75
N SER A 233 28.41 -6.20 -0.21
CA SER A 233 27.74 -7.42 -0.67
C SER A 233 27.66 -8.49 0.41
N SER A 234 28.65 -8.58 1.31
CA SER A 234 28.60 -9.51 2.44
C SER A 234 27.53 -9.11 3.46
N ILE A 235 27.39 -7.81 3.75
CA ILE A 235 26.34 -7.27 4.63
C ILE A 235 24.97 -7.56 4.04
N LEU A 236 24.78 -7.21 2.77
CA LEU A 236 23.54 -7.46 2.04
C LEU A 236 23.17 -8.94 2.04
N ASN A 237 24.13 -9.82 1.75
CA ASN A 237 23.90 -11.27 1.79
C ASN A 237 23.58 -11.79 3.19
N SER A 238 24.14 -11.20 4.25
CA SER A 238 23.83 -11.59 5.62
C SER A 238 22.40 -11.20 5.98
N LEU A 239 22.02 -9.94 5.72
CA LEU A 239 20.67 -9.41 5.98
C LEU A 239 19.60 -10.13 5.13
N LEU A 240 19.89 -10.43 3.86
CA LEU A 240 18.97 -11.16 2.97
C LEU A 240 18.75 -12.63 3.35
N ARG A 241 19.62 -13.23 4.16
CA ARG A 241 19.52 -14.66 4.51
C ARG A 241 18.77 -14.92 5.80
N GLU A 242 18.59 -13.90 6.64
CA GLU A 242 17.88 -14.04 7.92
C GLU A 242 16.41 -13.64 7.78
N ASP A 243 16.09 -12.62 6.97
CA ASP A 243 14.71 -12.12 6.83
C ASP A 243 14.35 -11.71 5.38
N ARG A 244 14.22 -12.69 4.48
CA ARG A 244 13.64 -12.42 3.15
C ARG A 244 12.19 -11.95 3.30
N ALA A 245 11.94 -10.68 3.02
CA ALA A 245 10.66 -10.25 2.49
C ALA A 245 10.42 -11.02 1.18
N ILE A 246 9.21 -11.55 0.99
CA ILE A 246 8.86 -12.32 -0.21
C ILE A 246 9.19 -11.48 -1.44
N VAL A 247 10.17 -11.94 -2.24
CA VAL A 247 10.51 -11.30 -3.51
C VAL A 247 9.35 -11.55 -4.46
N THR A 248 8.51 -10.55 -4.68
CA THR A 248 7.54 -10.58 -5.77
C THR A 248 8.27 -10.27 -7.07
N HIS A 249 8.59 -11.32 -7.82
CA HIS A 249 8.76 -11.15 -9.26
C HIS A 249 7.40 -10.70 -9.81
N ILE A 250 7.31 -9.47 -10.31
CA ILE A 250 6.20 -9.06 -11.17
C ILE A 250 6.72 -9.17 -12.61
N PRO A 251 6.44 -10.26 -13.33
CA PRO A 251 6.83 -10.35 -14.73
C PRO A 251 6.05 -9.28 -15.52
N GLY A 252 6.77 -8.42 -16.25
CA GLY A 252 6.16 -7.50 -17.22
C GLY A 252 5.99 -6.04 -16.78
N THR A 253 6.53 -5.60 -15.64
CA THR A 253 6.65 -4.15 -15.37
C THR A 253 7.81 -3.57 -16.16
N THR A 254 7.51 -2.99 -17.32
CA THR A 254 8.48 -2.18 -18.06
C THR A 254 8.67 -0.84 -17.34
N ARG A 255 9.55 -0.78 -16.33
CA ARG A 255 10.47 0.34 -16.03
C ARG A 255 11.08 0.37 -14.62
N ASP A 256 10.71 -0.50 -13.70
CA ASP A 256 11.19 -0.37 -12.32
C ASP A 256 12.33 -1.34 -12.00
N ILE A 257 13.39 -0.74 -11.44
CA ILE A 257 14.60 -1.38 -10.94
C ILE A 257 14.18 -2.52 -9.99
N ILE A 258 14.83 -3.68 -10.08
CA ILE A 258 14.65 -4.76 -9.10
C ILE A 258 15.19 -4.25 -7.75
N GLU A 259 14.31 -3.63 -6.96
CA GLU A 259 14.60 -3.25 -5.58
C GLU A 259 14.65 -4.54 -4.74
N GLU A 260 15.79 -4.82 -4.10
CA GLU A 260 15.82 -5.86 -3.10
C GLU A 260 15.19 -5.34 -1.81
N VAL A 261 14.35 -6.16 -1.20
CA VAL A 261 13.63 -5.82 0.02
C VAL A 261 14.16 -6.70 1.16
N ILE A 262 14.67 -6.06 2.21
CA ILE A 262 15.04 -6.73 3.47
C ILE A 262 13.93 -6.41 4.48
N ASN A 263 13.46 -7.41 5.22
CA ASN A 263 12.51 -7.19 6.31
C ASN A 263 13.28 -6.96 7.62
N ILE A 264 13.15 -5.78 8.22
CA ILE A 264 13.71 -5.46 9.54
C ILE A 264 12.56 -5.30 10.53
N ASN A 265 12.32 -6.30 11.37
CA ASN A 265 11.26 -6.28 12.39
C ASN A 265 9.89 -5.83 11.85
N GLY A 266 9.54 -6.27 10.64
CA GLY A 266 8.29 -5.95 9.96
C GLY A 266 8.34 -4.70 9.07
N ILE A 267 9.49 -4.01 8.96
CA ILE A 267 9.65 -2.82 8.12
C ILE A 267 10.45 -3.20 6.86
N PRO A 268 9.95 -2.91 5.65
CA PRO A 268 10.70 -3.16 4.43
C PRO A 268 11.81 -2.12 4.24
N LEU A 269 13.07 -2.55 4.15
CA LEU A 269 14.16 -1.73 3.62
C LEU A 269 14.26 -1.94 2.12
N LEU A 270 14.06 -0.88 1.35
CA LEU A 270 14.18 -0.87 -0.11
C LEU A 270 15.61 -0.49 -0.49
N LEU A 271 16.39 -1.45 -0.95
CA LEU A 271 17.79 -1.20 -1.31
C LEU A 271 17.88 -0.47 -2.64
N VAL A 272 18.47 0.72 -2.62
CA VAL A 272 18.67 1.53 -3.82
C VAL A 272 19.91 1.05 -4.57
N ASP A 273 19.74 0.64 -5.84
CA ASP A 273 20.77 0.18 -6.78
C ASP A 273 21.59 -1.07 -6.37
N THR A 274 20.93 -2.23 -6.42
CA THR A 274 21.53 -3.54 -6.11
C THR A 274 22.38 -4.12 -7.25
N ALA A 275 22.32 -3.56 -8.46
CA ALA A 275 23.09 -4.03 -9.62
C ALA A 275 24.61 -3.88 -9.41
N GLY A 276 25.03 -2.83 -8.68
CA GLY A 276 26.41 -2.66 -8.23
C GLY A 276 26.83 -3.54 -7.05
N ILE A 277 25.88 -4.17 -6.36
CA ILE A 277 26.13 -5.04 -5.19
C ILE A 277 26.14 -6.53 -5.57
N ARG A 278 25.38 -6.94 -6.60
CA ARG A 278 25.29 -8.33 -7.09
C ARG A 278 26.37 -8.76 -8.07
N ASN A 279 26.93 -7.85 -8.87
CA ASN A 279 27.95 -8.21 -9.86
C ASN A 279 29.33 -8.32 -9.21
N THR A 280 29.54 -9.37 -8.40
CA THR A 280 30.88 -9.86 -8.12
C THR A 280 31.30 -10.80 -9.26
N ASP A 281 32.08 -10.26 -10.18
CA ASP A 281 33.28 -10.83 -10.82
C ASP A 281 33.60 -9.95 -12.05
N ASP A 282 34.62 -9.10 -11.90
CA ASP A 282 35.28 -8.26 -12.92
C ASP A 282 34.59 -6.98 -13.48
N ILE A 283 35.33 -5.87 -13.31
CA ILE A 283 35.45 -4.65 -14.16
C ILE A 283 34.57 -3.40 -13.87
N VAL A 284 33.58 -3.40 -12.97
CA VAL A 284 32.85 -2.12 -12.64
C VAL A 284 32.68 -1.87 -11.14
N GLU A 285 33.77 -1.98 -10.37
CA GLU A 285 33.80 -1.53 -8.96
C GLU A 285 34.22 -0.05 -8.81
N ASN A 286 34.14 0.77 -9.87
CA ASN A 286 34.28 2.22 -9.78
C ASN A 286 32.91 2.89 -9.68
N ILE A 287 32.28 2.80 -8.51
CA ILE A 287 31.18 3.71 -8.18
C ILE A 287 31.82 5.08 -7.94
N GLY A 288 31.78 5.95 -8.95
CA GLY A 288 32.30 7.31 -8.82
C GLY A 288 31.53 8.10 -7.75
N VAL A 289 32.18 9.14 -7.22
CA VAL A 289 31.61 10.08 -6.23
C VAL A 289 30.22 10.60 -6.65
N GLU A 290 30.00 10.84 -7.94
CA GLU A 290 28.72 11.29 -8.49
C GLU A 290 27.59 10.27 -8.30
N LYS A 291 27.87 8.98 -8.49
CA LYS A 291 26.87 7.92 -8.30
C LYS A 291 26.56 7.69 -6.82
N SER A 292 27.56 7.82 -5.94
CA SER A 292 27.32 7.84 -4.48
C SER A 292 26.46 9.03 -4.07
N LYS A 293 26.65 10.22 -4.66
CA LYS A 293 25.77 11.39 -4.41
C LYS A 293 24.33 11.13 -4.85
N GLU A 294 24.11 10.52 -6.01
CA GLU A 294 22.76 10.16 -6.48
C GLU A 294 22.06 9.22 -5.49
N LEU A 295 22.76 8.19 -5.02
CA LEU A 295 22.23 7.24 -4.03
C LEU A 295 21.88 7.93 -2.70
N ILE A 296 22.79 8.77 -2.18
CA ILE A 296 22.58 9.55 -0.96
C ILE A 296 21.34 10.44 -1.07
N ASN A 297 21.17 11.14 -2.19
CA ASN A 297 20.03 12.04 -2.40
C ASN A 297 18.69 11.30 -2.53
N SER A 298 18.72 10.05 -2.97
CA SER A 298 17.52 9.22 -3.20
C SER A 298 17.12 8.36 -2.01
N ALA A 299 17.97 8.24 -0.99
CA ALA A 299 17.79 7.35 0.16
C ALA A 299 17.24 8.08 1.39
N ASP A 300 16.35 7.39 2.11
CA ASP A 300 15.83 7.80 3.41
C ASP A 300 16.77 7.38 4.56
N LEU A 301 17.62 6.37 4.36
CA LEU A 301 18.62 5.87 5.31
C LEU A 301 19.92 5.52 4.58
N ILE A 302 21.05 5.90 5.17
CA ILE A 302 22.39 5.62 4.66
C ILE A 302 23.11 4.67 5.63
N LEU A 303 23.59 3.55 5.11
CA LEU A 303 24.49 2.64 5.80
C LEU A 303 25.91 2.89 5.26
N TYR A 304 26.73 3.61 6.02
CA TYR A 304 28.11 3.93 5.63
C TYR A 304 29.08 2.90 6.18
N VAL A 305 29.72 2.13 5.29
CA VAL A 305 30.53 0.97 5.64
C VAL A 305 32.02 1.28 5.52
N ILE A 306 32.75 1.09 6.63
CA ILE A 306 34.21 1.12 6.70
C ILE A 306 34.73 -0.28 7.01
N ASP A 307 35.86 -0.63 6.40
CA ASP A 307 36.58 -1.89 6.64
C ASP A 307 37.65 -1.71 7.72
N THR A 308 37.52 -2.42 8.85
CA THR A 308 38.44 -2.34 10.00
C THR A 308 39.75 -3.08 9.80
N SER A 309 39.90 -3.88 8.75
CA SER A 309 41.15 -4.60 8.45
C SER A 309 42.24 -3.71 7.85
N ARG A 310 41.90 -2.47 7.46
CA ARG A 310 42.80 -1.49 6.83
C ARG A 310 42.73 -0.13 7.51
N GLU A 311 43.73 0.71 7.25
CA GLU A 311 43.70 2.11 7.66
C GLU A 311 42.72 2.91 6.78
N ILE A 312 42.11 3.94 7.38
CA ILE A 312 41.26 4.89 6.66
C ILE A 312 42.14 5.71 5.71
N ASP A 313 41.71 5.87 4.47
CA ASP A 313 42.40 6.72 3.48
C ASP A 313 41.49 7.83 2.91
N GLU A 314 42.03 8.67 2.02
CA GLU A 314 41.33 9.80 1.39
C GLU A 314 39.96 9.48 0.80
N GLU A 315 39.78 8.31 0.22
CA GLU A 315 38.51 7.98 -0.44
C GLU A 315 37.39 7.68 0.58
N ASP A 316 37.71 7.24 1.80
CA ASP A 316 36.71 7.11 2.87
C ASP A 316 36.22 8.51 3.26
N TYR A 317 37.15 9.46 3.40
CA TYR A 317 36.82 10.85 3.68
C TYR A 317 35.99 11.47 2.55
N ARG A 318 36.32 11.21 1.28
CA ARG A 318 35.53 11.72 0.14
C ARG A 318 34.10 11.20 0.13
N ILE A 319 33.88 9.91 0.43
CA ILE A 319 32.53 9.32 0.53
C ILE A 319 31.80 9.89 1.75
N TYR A 320 32.48 10.09 2.86
CA TYR A 320 31.88 10.72 4.04
C TYR A 320 31.52 12.19 3.82
N ASP A 321 32.35 12.96 3.12
CA ASP A 321 32.14 14.39 2.91
C ASP A 321 30.89 14.69 2.08
N ILE A 322 30.50 13.78 1.18
CA ILE A 322 29.27 13.88 0.40
C ILE A 322 28.01 13.48 1.20
N ILE A 323 28.16 12.86 2.38
CA ILE A 323 27.04 12.60 3.29
C ILE A 323 26.69 13.94 3.98
N ASN A 324 25.55 14.48 3.58
CA ASN A 324 25.01 15.77 4.03
C ASN A 324 23.70 15.63 4.82
N THR A 325 23.46 14.44 5.38
CA THR A 325 22.24 14.11 6.12
C THR A 325 22.59 13.43 7.43
N ASP A 326 21.74 13.67 8.44
CA ASP A 326 21.82 13.01 9.75
C ASP A 326 21.23 11.60 9.72
N LYS A 327 20.72 11.17 8.56
CA LYS A 327 20.17 9.84 8.30
C LYS A 327 21.21 8.81 7.94
N VAL A 328 22.24 8.71 8.76
CA VAL A 328 23.40 7.84 8.53
C VAL A 328 23.71 6.98 9.75
N ILE A 329 23.89 5.68 9.50
CA ILE A 329 24.44 4.73 10.46
C ILE A 329 25.81 4.30 9.95
N GLY A 330 26.84 4.51 10.77
CA GLY A 330 28.18 4.02 10.50
C GLY A 330 28.29 2.53 10.81
N ILE A 331 28.94 1.78 9.94
CA ILE A 331 29.17 0.35 10.07
C ILE A 331 30.67 0.09 9.98
N LEU A 332 31.23 -0.50 11.04
CA LEU A 332 32.59 -1.01 11.09
C LEU A 332 32.56 -2.51 10.78
N ASN A 333 32.92 -2.87 9.56
CA ASN A 333 32.90 -4.26 9.09
C ASN A 333 34.29 -4.91 9.19
N LYS A 334 34.31 -6.25 9.29
CA LYS A 334 35.51 -7.11 9.42
C LYS A 334 36.23 -7.00 10.78
N ILE A 335 35.46 -6.76 11.84
CA ILE A 335 35.98 -6.65 13.22
C ILE A 335 36.70 -7.90 13.72
N ASP A 336 36.51 -9.04 13.05
CA ASP A 336 37.21 -10.30 13.29
C ASP A 336 38.71 -10.25 12.94
N ILE A 337 39.13 -9.28 12.11
CA ILE A 337 40.51 -9.16 11.63
C ILE A 337 41.32 -8.16 12.46
N LYS A 338 40.81 -6.94 12.62
CA LYS A 338 41.47 -5.83 13.35
C LYS A 338 40.42 -4.83 13.83
N LYS A 339 40.68 -4.15 14.95
CA LYS A 339 39.68 -3.34 15.67
C LYS A 339 40.02 -1.86 15.85
N ASP A 340 41.19 -1.41 15.40
CA ASP A 340 41.64 -0.03 15.66
C ASP A 340 41.41 0.87 14.45
N ILE A 341 40.30 1.61 14.50
CA ILE A 341 39.99 2.72 13.60
C ILE A 341 39.78 3.99 14.44
N ASP A 342 40.46 5.07 14.07
CA ASP A 342 40.20 6.40 14.64
C ASP A 342 38.96 7.04 14.00
N LEU A 343 37.85 7.04 14.76
CA LEU A 343 36.56 7.62 14.34
C LEU A 343 36.47 9.13 14.55
N SER A 344 37.46 9.77 15.18
CA SER A 344 37.43 11.21 15.49
C SER A 344 37.26 12.09 14.23
N LYS A 345 37.62 11.56 13.07
CA LYS A 345 37.50 12.22 11.77
C LYS A 345 36.12 12.08 11.10
N PHE A 346 35.17 11.40 11.73
CA PHE A 346 33.78 11.26 11.24
C PHE A 346 32.74 11.85 12.22
N PRO A 347 32.87 13.13 12.62
CA PRO A 347 32.06 13.71 13.69
C PRO A 347 30.55 13.80 13.42
N LYS A 348 30.11 13.72 12.15
CA LYS A 348 28.68 13.76 11.78
C LYS A 348 27.97 12.43 12.08
N ILE A 349 28.70 11.34 12.20
CA ILE A 349 28.12 10.02 12.46
C ILE A 349 28.17 9.76 13.96
N GLU A 350 27.02 9.94 14.62
CA GLU A 350 26.89 9.74 16.05
C GLU A 350 26.93 8.24 16.43
N LYS A 351 26.49 7.37 15.51
CA LYS A 351 26.29 5.96 15.79
C LYS A 351 27.11 5.06 14.87
N TRP A 352 27.96 4.24 15.48
CA TRP A 352 28.78 3.24 14.81
C TRP A 352 28.46 1.84 15.31
N ILE A 353 28.27 0.92 14.38
CA ILE A 353 27.92 -0.47 14.66
C ILE A 353 29.04 -1.37 14.18
N GLU A 354 29.60 -2.15 15.10
CA GLU A 354 30.65 -3.13 14.84
C GLU A 354 30.04 -4.45 14.36
N ILE A 355 30.45 -4.92 13.18
CA ILE A 355 30.00 -6.19 12.61
C ILE A 355 31.14 -6.98 11.95
N SER A 356 30.94 -8.29 11.83
CA SER A 356 31.63 -9.12 10.85
C SER A 356 30.58 -9.77 9.96
N ALA A 357 30.37 -9.23 8.77
CA ALA A 357 29.33 -9.70 7.87
C ALA A 357 29.53 -11.16 7.41
N LEU A 358 30.78 -11.60 7.25
CA LEU A 358 31.09 -12.99 6.87
C LEU A 358 30.90 -13.96 8.03
N SER A 359 31.28 -13.55 9.24
CA SER A 359 31.16 -14.38 10.46
C SER A 359 29.81 -14.21 11.15
N LYS A 360 28.91 -13.39 10.61
CA LYS A 360 27.59 -13.02 11.17
C LYS A 360 27.63 -12.45 12.59
N ILE A 361 28.71 -11.76 12.95
CA ILE A 361 28.83 -11.15 14.27
C ILE A 361 28.22 -9.75 14.21
N GLY A 362 27.32 -9.42 15.13
CA GLY A 362 26.75 -8.07 15.25
C GLY A 362 25.61 -7.73 14.28
N ILE A 363 25.14 -8.70 13.48
CA ILE A 363 24.03 -8.49 12.51
C ILE A 363 22.72 -8.18 13.25
N ASP A 364 22.33 -8.99 14.25
CA ASP A 364 21.13 -8.70 15.06
C ASP A 364 21.18 -7.31 15.70
N ASN A 365 22.37 -6.85 16.10
CA ASN A 365 22.55 -5.52 16.65
C ASN A 365 22.36 -4.44 15.57
N LEU A 366 22.90 -4.66 14.36
CA LEU A 366 22.64 -3.79 13.21
C LEU A 366 21.15 -3.66 12.91
N GLU A 367 20.42 -4.79 12.87
CA GLU A 367 18.98 -4.79 12.60
C GLU A 367 18.18 -4.05 13.67
N ASN A 368 18.49 -4.29 14.95
CA ASN A 368 17.84 -3.61 16.07
C ASN A 368 18.11 -2.10 16.05
N GLU A 369 19.32 -1.69 15.70
CA GLU A 369 19.66 -0.27 15.63
C GLU A 369 19.05 0.43 14.42
N ILE A 370 18.96 -0.26 13.27
CA ILE A 370 18.17 0.23 12.14
C ILE A 370 16.70 0.38 12.56
N TYR A 371 16.12 -0.62 13.22
CA TYR A 371 14.73 -0.54 13.69
C TYR A 371 14.49 0.65 14.64
N LYS A 372 15.36 0.85 15.64
CA LYS A 372 15.28 1.99 16.56
C LYS A 372 15.42 3.32 15.86
N TYR A 373 16.36 3.42 14.92
CA TYR A 373 16.56 4.62 14.11
C TYR A 373 15.28 5.00 13.36
N ILE A 374 14.61 4.00 12.79
CA ILE A 374 13.40 4.18 12.00
C ILE A 374 12.19 4.55 12.86
N MET A 375 12.04 3.90 14.01
CA MET A 375 10.83 4.02 14.83
C MET A 375 10.87 5.20 15.81
N ASN A 376 12.03 5.85 15.99
CA ASN A 376 12.34 6.81 17.07
C ASN A 376 12.15 6.18 18.47
N GLU A 377 13.01 6.50 19.45
CA GLU A 377 13.10 5.78 20.75
C GLU A 377 11.79 5.71 21.59
N ASN A 378 10.74 6.44 21.23
CA ASN A 378 9.49 6.54 21.98
C ASN A 378 8.36 5.66 21.43
N VAL A 379 8.60 4.35 21.28
CA VAL A 379 7.51 3.44 20.88
C VAL A 379 7.13 2.52 22.03
N GLU A 380 6.11 2.96 22.77
CA GLU A 380 5.16 2.00 23.36
C GLU A 380 4.57 1.17 22.21
N ASP A 381 4.55 -0.14 22.42
CA ASP A 381 4.09 -1.14 21.48
C ASP A 381 2.60 -0.91 21.15
N SER A 382 2.34 -0.06 20.17
CA SER A 382 1.03 0.42 19.75
C SER A 382 0.28 -0.63 18.91
N SER A 383 0.40 -1.91 19.26
CA SER A 383 -0.20 -3.05 18.58
C SER A 383 -1.74 -3.02 18.54
N GLN A 384 -2.37 -1.99 19.14
CA GLN A 384 -3.82 -1.82 19.24
C GLN A 384 -4.39 -0.51 18.67
N LYS A 385 -3.57 0.45 18.21
CA LYS A 385 -4.10 1.69 17.62
C LYS A 385 -4.20 1.58 16.11
N LEU A 386 -5.33 2.00 15.54
CA LEU A 386 -5.54 2.08 14.11
C LEU A 386 -4.54 3.06 13.50
N VAL A 387 -3.91 2.68 12.38
CA VAL A 387 -2.87 3.46 11.71
C VAL A 387 -3.33 3.82 10.29
N ILE A 388 -3.11 5.05 9.88
CA ILE A 388 -3.34 5.48 8.49
C ILE A 388 -2.05 5.44 7.68
N THR A 389 -2.15 5.11 6.39
CA THR A 389 -0.99 4.91 5.50
C THR A 389 -0.95 5.86 4.31
N ASN A 390 -2.07 6.53 4.01
CA ASN A 390 -2.22 7.37 2.82
C ASN A 390 -2.21 8.86 3.18
N VAL A 391 -1.44 9.66 2.43
CA VAL A 391 -1.38 11.12 2.60
C VAL A 391 -2.74 11.78 2.38
N ARG A 392 -3.57 11.19 1.51
CA ARG A 392 -4.95 11.64 1.26
C ARG A 392 -5.79 11.58 2.52
N HIS A 393 -5.70 10.46 3.26
CA HIS A 393 -6.39 10.31 4.54
C HIS A 393 -5.87 11.33 5.54
N LYS A 394 -4.54 11.50 5.65
CA LYS A 394 -3.94 12.50 6.54
C LYS A 394 -4.45 13.90 6.24
N SER A 395 -4.41 14.34 4.98
CA SER A 395 -4.83 15.69 4.59
C SER A 395 -6.31 15.95 4.85
N ALA A 396 -7.19 15.00 4.51
CA ALA A 396 -8.62 15.13 4.77
C ALA A 396 -8.94 15.13 6.27
N LEU A 397 -8.23 14.33 7.06
CA LEU A 397 -8.35 14.30 8.51
C LEU A 397 -7.82 15.58 9.17
N GLU A 398 -6.72 16.15 8.68
CA GLU A 398 -6.19 17.45 9.15
C GLU A 398 -7.22 18.57 8.91
N LYS A 399 -7.80 18.66 7.70
CA LYS A 399 -8.88 19.60 7.39
C LYS A 399 -10.10 19.39 8.27
N THR A 400 -10.51 18.14 8.49
CA THR A 400 -11.61 17.82 9.39
C THR A 400 -11.32 18.33 10.79
N ASN A 401 -10.11 18.09 11.31
CA ASN A 401 -9.74 18.51 12.65
C ASN A 401 -9.69 20.04 12.79
N GLU A 402 -9.21 20.76 11.77
CA GLU A 402 -9.25 22.22 11.74
C GLU A 402 -10.70 22.72 11.85
N ALA A 403 -11.61 22.20 11.02
CA ALA A 403 -13.03 22.55 11.07
C ALA A 403 -13.67 22.21 12.44
N LEU A 404 -13.35 21.05 13.03
CA LEU A 404 -13.82 20.70 14.38
C LEU A 404 -13.33 21.67 15.46
N LEU A 405 -12.08 22.13 15.37
CA LEU A 405 -11.53 23.09 16.32
C LEU A 405 -12.20 24.46 16.19
N ASN A 406 -12.48 24.91 14.97
CA ASN A 406 -13.23 26.15 14.72
C ASN A 406 -14.65 26.09 15.30
N ILE A 407 -15.33 24.96 15.13
CA ILE A 407 -16.66 24.72 15.74
C ILE A 407 -16.58 24.82 17.26
N ILE A 408 -15.61 24.12 17.88
CA ILE A 408 -15.45 24.12 19.34
C ILE A 408 -15.13 25.53 19.84
N GLU A 409 -14.26 26.28 19.17
CA GLU A 409 -13.93 27.67 19.51
C GLU A 409 -15.16 28.59 19.40
N THR A 410 -15.96 28.42 18.34
CA THR A 410 -17.21 29.19 18.15
C THR A 410 -18.20 28.96 19.30
N ILE A 411 -18.33 27.70 19.77
CA ILE A 411 -19.15 27.34 20.93
C ILE A 411 -18.58 27.95 22.22
N ASP A 412 -17.26 27.80 22.46
CA ASP A 412 -16.60 28.28 23.68
C ASP A 412 -16.65 29.81 23.78
N MET A 413 -16.65 30.52 22.65
CA MET A 413 -16.80 31.98 22.57
C MET A 413 -18.26 32.46 22.70
N GLY A 414 -19.24 31.56 22.71
CA GLY A 414 -20.67 31.91 22.77
C GLY A 414 -21.16 32.67 21.54
N LEU A 415 -20.59 32.38 20.37
CA LEU A 415 -20.97 33.01 19.12
C LEU A 415 -22.26 32.40 18.53
N PRO A 416 -22.97 33.13 17.66
CA PRO A 416 -24.16 32.62 16.99
C PRO A 416 -23.95 31.29 16.24
N MET A 417 -24.91 30.37 16.36
CA MET A 417 -24.77 29.00 15.84
C MET A 417 -24.72 28.91 14.30
N ASP A 418 -25.26 29.89 13.60
CA ASP A 418 -25.21 30.00 12.14
C ASP A 418 -23.78 30.15 11.59
N LEU A 419 -22.85 30.66 12.41
CA LEU A 419 -21.43 30.76 12.05
C LEU A 419 -20.76 29.38 11.90
N MET A 420 -21.27 28.33 12.55
CA MET A 420 -20.71 26.99 12.48
C MET A 420 -21.10 26.22 11.21
N ALA A 421 -22.07 26.70 10.42
CA ALA A 421 -22.64 25.95 9.31
C ALA A 421 -21.59 25.60 8.23
N VAL A 422 -20.64 26.51 7.99
CA VAL A 422 -19.56 26.29 7.02
C VAL A 422 -18.59 25.23 7.53
N ASP A 423 -18.09 25.37 8.76
CA ASP A 423 -17.15 24.41 9.34
C ASP A 423 -17.77 23.00 9.47
N ILE A 424 -19.06 22.90 9.81
CA ILE A 424 -19.77 21.61 9.86
C ILE A 424 -19.77 20.95 8.49
N LYS A 425 -20.08 21.73 7.44
CA LYS A 425 -20.06 21.23 6.07
C LYS A 425 -18.66 20.80 5.67
N ASP A 426 -17.64 21.61 5.95
CA ASP A 426 -16.25 21.32 5.60
C ASP A 426 -15.75 20.05 6.31
N ALA A 427 -16.13 19.83 7.57
CA ALA A 427 -15.84 18.60 8.30
C ALA A 427 -16.52 17.38 7.68
N LEU A 428 -17.82 17.47 7.35
CA LEU A 428 -18.57 16.37 6.73
C LEU A 428 -18.05 16.03 5.32
N ASP A 429 -17.75 17.05 4.52
CA ASP A 429 -17.24 16.88 3.15
C ASP A 429 -15.84 16.24 3.19
N SER A 430 -14.96 16.71 4.08
CA SER A 430 -13.61 16.15 4.25
C SER A 430 -13.63 14.70 4.75
N LEU A 431 -14.52 14.35 5.69
CA LEU A 431 -14.69 12.95 6.13
C LEU A 431 -15.23 12.06 5.00
N SER A 432 -16.14 12.58 4.19
CA SER A 432 -16.74 11.88 3.04
C SER A 432 -15.73 11.69 1.90
N GLU A 433 -14.73 12.56 1.78
CA GLU A 433 -13.61 12.39 0.86
C GLU A 433 -12.79 11.14 1.24
N VAL A 434 -12.57 10.87 2.53
CA VAL A 434 -11.81 9.70 3.00
C VAL A 434 -12.45 8.39 2.52
N THR A 435 -13.75 8.22 2.72
CA THR A 435 -14.52 7.02 2.31
C THR A 435 -14.88 7.01 0.83
N GLY A 436 -14.73 8.15 0.14
CA GLY A 436 -15.06 8.31 -1.28
C GLY A 436 -16.53 8.57 -1.58
N GLU A 437 -17.37 8.79 -0.56
CA GLU A 437 -18.75 9.24 -0.73
C GLU A 437 -18.83 10.57 -1.51
N ILE A 438 -17.83 11.43 -1.32
CA ILE A 438 -17.58 12.61 -2.13
C ILE A 438 -16.20 12.42 -2.77
N SER A 439 -16.16 12.22 -4.09
CA SER A 439 -14.90 12.07 -4.83
C SER A 439 -15.03 12.66 -6.23
N SER A 440 -13.94 13.24 -6.74
CA SER A 440 -13.86 13.66 -8.14
C SER A 440 -13.53 12.48 -9.04
N GLU A 441 -13.97 12.55 -10.30
CA GLU A 441 -13.65 11.52 -11.30
C GLU A 441 -12.13 11.38 -11.50
N ASP A 442 -11.41 12.50 -11.55
CA ASP A 442 -9.94 12.53 -11.64
C ASP A 442 -9.25 11.81 -10.47
N LEU A 443 -9.77 11.95 -9.25
CA LEU A 443 -9.22 11.28 -8.07
C LEU A 443 -9.43 9.76 -8.16
N LEU A 444 -10.64 9.34 -8.57
CA LEU A 444 -10.95 7.92 -8.77
C LEU A 444 -10.02 7.34 -9.84
N ASP A 445 -9.87 8.02 -10.97
CA ASP A 445 -9.01 7.57 -12.06
C ASP A 445 -7.55 7.49 -11.64
N HIS A 446 -7.04 8.47 -10.87
CA HIS A 446 -5.69 8.40 -10.32
C HIS A 446 -5.50 7.19 -9.38
N ILE A 447 -6.45 6.92 -8.48
CA ILE A 447 -6.38 5.77 -7.57
C ILE A 447 -6.43 4.45 -8.34
N PHE A 448 -7.39 4.30 -9.25
CA PHE A 448 -7.57 3.05 -10.00
C PHE A 448 -6.51 2.83 -11.08
N SER A 449 -5.80 3.87 -11.53
CA SER A 449 -4.66 3.72 -12.47
C SER A 449 -3.47 2.96 -11.89
N ASN A 450 -3.35 2.88 -10.56
CA ASN A 450 -2.26 2.15 -9.87
C ASN A 450 -2.56 0.65 -9.68
N PHE A 451 -3.72 0.17 -10.13
CA PHE A 451 -4.10 -1.24 -10.05
C PHE A 451 -3.52 -2.05 -11.22
N CYS A 452 -3.83 -3.35 -11.25
CA CYS A 452 -3.50 -4.21 -12.37
C CYS A 452 -4.70 -4.33 -13.32
N VAL A 453 -4.45 -4.72 -14.57
CA VAL A 453 -5.52 -5.19 -15.45
C VAL A 453 -6.04 -6.52 -14.88
N GLY A 454 -7.34 -6.59 -14.57
CA GLY A 454 -7.97 -7.80 -14.02
C GLY A 454 -8.10 -7.86 -12.50
N LYS A 455 -7.58 -6.86 -11.78
CA LYS A 455 -7.88 -6.54 -10.36
C LYS A 455 -7.66 -5.06 -10.11
#